data_AF-A0A6A0D0B0-F1
#
_entry.id   AF-A0A6A0D0B0-F1
#
_cell.length_a   1.000
_cell.length_b   1.000
_cell.length_c   1.000
_cell.angle_alpha   90.00
_cell.angle_beta   90.00
_cell.angle_gamma   90.00
#
_symmetry.space_group_name_H-M   'P 1'
#
loop_
_entity.id
_entity.type
_entity.pdbx_description
1 polymer ?
#
loop_
_entity_poly.entity_id
_entity_poly.type
_entity_poly.pdbx_seq_one_letter_code
_entity_poly.pdbx_strand_id
1 'polypeptide(L)'
;MLPMLGQLLKQMFTKPFTNLFPAKYAPKNVGKYLQDVQAGKATLISPVPVADPETFRGKIVYDREKCTGCKMCIKVCPSKA
;
A
#
# COMPACT_ATOMS: atom_id res chain seq x y z
N MET A 1 -16.71 -28.75 -1.84
CA MET A 1 -15.23 -28.73 -1.74
C MET A 1 -14.51 -28.66 -3.09
N LEU A 2 -14.97 -29.36 -4.13
CA LEU A 2 -14.43 -29.25 -5.51
C LEU A 2 -14.33 -27.83 -6.11
N PRO A 3 -15.30 -26.91 -5.94
CA PRO A 3 -15.22 -25.57 -6.56
C PRO A 3 -14.11 -24.67 -5.97
N MET A 4 -13.74 -24.88 -4.71
CA MET A 4 -12.61 -24.17 -4.08
C MET A 4 -11.27 -24.55 -4.73
N LEU A 5 -11.09 -25.82 -5.10
CA LEU A 5 -9.85 -26.29 -5.72
C LEU A 5 -9.64 -25.67 -7.12
N GLY A 6 -10.69 -25.60 -7.94
CA GLY A 6 -10.63 -24.93 -9.24
C GLY A 6 -10.32 -23.43 -9.13
N GLN A 7 -10.85 -22.78 -8.09
CA GLN A 7 -10.61 -21.37 -7.83
C GLN A 7 -9.15 -21.11 -7.38
N LEU A 8 -8.57 -22.01 -6.56
CA LEU A 8 -7.15 -21.95 -6.18
C LEU A 8 -6.22 -22.16 -7.37
N LEU A 9 -6.51 -23.14 -8.24
CA LEU A 9 -5.76 -23.35 -9.48
C LEU A 9 -5.78 -22.10 -10.36
N LYS A 10 -6.96 -21.49 -10.55
CA LYS A 10 -7.12 -20.23 -11.29
C LYS A 10 -6.29 -19.11 -10.66
N GLN A 11 -6.33 -18.97 -9.33
CA GLN A 11 -5.61 -17.93 -8.59
C GLN A 11 -4.08 -18.02 -8.74
N MET A 12 -3.51 -19.23 -8.87
CA MET A 12 -2.07 -19.41 -9.11
C MET A 12 -1.61 -18.83 -10.46
N PHE A 13 -2.48 -18.78 -11.46
CA PHE A 13 -2.15 -18.30 -12.81
C PHE A 13 -2.70 -16.90 -13.13
N THR A 14 -3.58 -16.34 -12.30
CA THR A 14 -4.05 -14.96 -12.47
C THR A 14 -3.07 -13.96 -11.86
N LYS A 15 -2.81 -12.86 -12.57
CA LYS A 15 -2.04 -11.74 -12.01
C LYS A 15 -2.82 -11.13 -10.83
N PRO A 16 -2.23 -11.02 -9.63
CA PRO A 16 -2.90 -10.40 -8.49
C PRO A 16 -3.16 -8.93 -8.81
N PHE A 17 -4.35 -8.45 -8.44
CA PHE A 17 -4.75 -7.05 -8.66
C PHE A 17 -4.00 -6.08 -7.73
N THR A 18 -3.47 -6.58 -6.61
CA THR A 18 -2.76 -5.78 -5.62
C THR A 18 -1.39 -5.36 -6.14
N ASN A 19 -1.05 -4.08 -5.95
CA ASN A 19 0.30 -3.59 -6.17
C ASN A 19 1.28 -4.37 -5.30
N LEU A 20 2.43 -4.72 -5.88
CA LEU A 20 3.48 -5.41 -5.14
C LEU A 20 3.98 -4.49 -4.03
N PHE A 21 4.09 -5.05 -2.83
CA PHE A 21 4.71 -4.35 -1.71
C PHE A 21 6.19 -4.05 -2.05
N PRO A 22 6.80 -2.96 -1.53
CA PRO A 22 8.18 -2.59 -1.85
C PRO A 22 9.21 -3.71 -1.62
N ALA A 23 8.90 -4.66 -0.74
CA ALA A 23 9.62 -5.90 -0.53
C ALA A 23 8.71 -7.12 -0.77
N LYS A 24 9.26 -8.27 -1.17
CA LYS A 24 8.49 -9.52 -1.34
C LYS A 24 7.75 -9.94 -0.06
N TYR A 25 8.36 -9.70 1.10
CA TYR A 25 7.78 -9.94 2.43
C TYR A 25 8.06 -8.74 3.34
N ALA A 26 7.20 -8.51 4.33
CA ALA A 26 7.41 -7.44 5.31
C ALA A 26 8.74 -7.67 6.07
N PRO A 27 9.70 -6.73 6.00
CA PRO A 27 10.97 -6.89 6.69
C PRO A 27 10.77 -6.75 8.20
N LYS A 28 11.56 -7.50 8.99
CA LYS A 28 11.56 -7.40 10.46
C LYS A 28 11.94 -5.99 10.94
N ASN A 29 12.77 -5.29 10.18
CA ASN A 29 13.16 -3.92 10.44
C ASN A 29 13.26 -3.16 9.11
N VAL A 30 12.40 -2.14 8.96
CA VAL A 30 12.32 -1.34 7.73
C VAL A 30 13.59 -0.52 7.52
N GLY A 31 14.15 0.08 8.58
CA GLY A 31 15.34 0.92 8.48
C GLY A 31 16.57 0.15 7.98
N LYS A 32 16.82 -1.04 8.54
CA LYS A 32 17.91 -1.92 8.08
C LYS A 32 17.69 -2.37 6.63
N TYR A 33 16.47 -2.72 6.26
CA TYR A 33 16.15 -3.10 4.89
C TYR A 33 16.45 -1.98 3.89
N LEU A 34 16.07 -0.73 4.22
CA LEU A 34 16.38 0.42 3.36
C LEU A 34 17.89 0.69 3.24
N GLN A 35 18.65 0.47 4.31
CA GLN A 35 20.12 0.54 4.26
C GLN A 35 20.72 -0.54 3.36
N ASP A 36 20.21 -1.78 3.45
CA ASP A 36 20.63 -2.89 2.59
C ASP A 36 20.28 -2.63 1.12
N VAL A 37 19.12 -1.99 0.84
CA VAL A 37 18.75 -1.54 -0.50
C VAL A 37 19.72 -0.48 -1.02
N GLN A 38 20.04 0.53 -0.21
CA GLN A 38 21.03 1.56 -0.58
C GLN A 38 22.42 0.97 -0.82
N ALA A 39 22.80 -0.05 -0.06
CA ALA A 39 24.05 -0.78 -0.21
C ALA A 39 24.05 -1.82 -1.36
N GLY A 40 22.95 -1.94 -2.11
CA GLY A 40 22.80 -2.90 -3.23
C GLY A 40 22.64 -4.35 -2.80
N LYS A 41 22.47 -4.64 -1.50
CA LYS A 41 22.30 -5.99 -0.94
C LYS A 41 20.87 -6.51 -1.04
N ALA A 42 19.91 -5.62 -1.27
CA ALA A 42 18.50 -5.95 -1.43
C ALA A 42 17.88 -5.14 -2.58
N THR A 43 16.86 -5.71 -3.21
CA THR A 43 16.11 -5.04 -4.28
C THR A 43 14.78 -4.52 -3.71
N LEU A 44 14.47 -3.26 -4.04
CA LEU A 44 13.18 -2.65 -3.75
C LEU A 44 12.34 -2.63 -5.02
N ILE A 45 11.09 -3.06 -4.93
CA ILE A 45 10.12 -2.92 -6.01
C ILE A 45 9.64 -1.47 -6.00
N SER A 46 9.86 -0.77 -7.11
CA SER A 46 9.47 0.63 -7.23
C SER A 46 7.96 0.80 -7.08
N PRO A 47 7.50 1.90 -6.44
CA PRO A 47 6.09 2.25 -6.41
C PRO A 47 5.51 2.30 -7.83
N VAL A 48 4.24 1.93 -7.95
CA VAL A 48 3.52 2.07 -9.21
C VAL A 48 3.53 3.55 -9.63
N PRO A 49 3.88 3.86 -10.89
CA PRO A 49 3.89 5.24 -11.36
C PRO A 49 2.51 5.86 -11.18
N VAL A 50 2.52 7.07 -10.65
CA VAL A 50 1.31 7.87 -10.48
C VAL A 50 0.89 8.37 -11.86
N ALA A 51 -0.30 7.96 -12.32
CA ALA A 51 -0.79 8.32 -13.65
C ALA A 51 -1.00 9.83 -13.82
N ASP A 52 -1.49 10.49 -12.77
CA ASP A 52 -1.69 11.93 -12.72
C ASP A 52 -1.36 12.44 -11.30
N PRO A 53 -0.29 13.25 -11.14
CA PRO A 53 0.10 13.81 -9.86
C PRO A 53 -0.96 14.69 -9.21
N GLU A 54 -1.80 15.38 -9.99
CA GLU A 54 -2.78 16.32 -9.45
C GLU A 54 -3.95 15.62 -8.76
N THR A 55 -4.35 14.46 -9.28
CA THR A 55 -5.48 13.69 -8.75
C THR A 55 -5.08 12.54 -7.83
N PHE A 56 -3.78 12.32 -7.64
CA PHE A 56 -3.26 11.23 -6.80
C PHE A 56 -3.61 11.42 -5.32
N ARG A 57 -4.41 10.50 -4.78
CA ARG A 57 -4.82 10.49 -3.37
C ARG A 57 -3.78 9.77 -2.51
N GLY A 58 -2.64 10.43 -2.31
CA GLY A 58 -1.54 9.94 -1.48
C GLY A 58 -1.75 10.13 0.03
N LYS A 59 -0.67 10.43 0.76
CA LYS A 59 -0.73 10.73 2.20
C LYS A 59 -1.51 12.04 2.43
N ILE A 60 -2.53 11.99 3.29
CA ILE A 60 -3.30 13.17 3.68
C ILE A 60 -2.42 14.10 4.52
N VAL A 61 -2.38 15.38 4.14
CA VAL A 61 -1.74 16.45 4.92
C VAL A 61 -2.80 17.09 5.82
N TYR A 62 -2.45 17.33 7.08
CA TYR A 62 -3.34 17.90 8.08
C TYR A 62 -2.86 19.29 8.51
N ASP A 63 -3.65 20.31 8.17
CA ASP A 63 -3.45 21.69 8.60
C ASP A 63 -4.18 21.92 9.92
N ARG A 64 -3.40 22.14 10.99
CA ARG A 64 -3.93 22.32 12.35
C ARG A 64 -4.59 23.67 12.55
N GLU A 65 -4.12 24.71 11.89
CA GLU A 65 -4.63 26.07 12.06
C GLU A 65 -6.03 26.22 11.44
N LYS A 66 -6.29 25.49 10.35
CA LYS A 66 -7.61 25.45 9.69
C LYS A 66 -8.59 24.47 10.34
N CYS A 67 -8.13 23.58 11.21
CA CYS A 67 -9.00 22.56 11.79
C CYS A 67 -9.81 23.12 12.96
N THR A 68 -11.14 23.08 12.85
CA THR A 68 -12.05 23.53 13.91
C THR A 68 -12.52 22.41 14.85
N GLY A 69 -12.04 21.17 14.66
CA GLY A 69 -12.43 20.04 15.50
C GLY A 69 -13.86 19.54 15.28
N CYS A 70 -14.45 19.75 14.10
CA CYS A 70 -15.84 19.36 13.79
C CYS A 70 -16.10 17.83 13.75
N LYS A 71 -15.05 17.00 13.76
CA LYS A 71 -15.10 15.52 13.71
C LYS A 71 -15.77 14.93 12.45
N MET A 72 -16.02 15.75 11.42
CA MET A 72 -16.67 15.28 10.19
C MET A 72 -15.82 14.21 9.48
N CYS A 73 -14.49 14.35 9.50
CA CYS A 73 -13.56 13.38 8.92
C CYS A 73 -13.76 11.96 9.46
N ILE A 74 -14.02 11.82 10.76
CA ILE A 74 -14.28 10.52 11.41
C ILE A 74 -15.65 9.98 10.98
N LYS A 75 -16.69 10.85 10.97
CA LYS A 75 -18.06 10.46 10.64
C LYS A 75 -18.19 9.93 9.21
N VAL A 76 -17.48 10.54 8.26
CA VAL A 76 -17.57 10.18 6.83
C VAL A 76 -16.59 9.10 6.40
N CYS A 77 -15.66 8.69 7.27
CA CYS A 77 -14.63 7.71 6.92
C CYS A 77 -15.23 6.30 6.74
N PRO A 78 -15.21 5.71 5.54
CA PRO A 78 -15.77 4.37 5.31
C PRO A 78 -15.06 3.28 6.11
N SER A 79 -13.76 3.44 6.36
CA SER A 79 -12.95 2.49 7.13
C SER A 79 -13.02 2.68 8.64
N LYS A 80 -13.71 3.73 9.13
CA LYS A 80 -13.78 4.08 10.56
C LYS A 80 -12.38 4.14 11.22
N ALA A 81 -11.42 4.70 10.49
CA ALA A 81 -10.04 4.85 10.93
C ALA A 81 -9.86 5.97 11.97
#